data_AF-A0A2G6EHW6-F1
#
_entry.id   AF-A0A2G6EHW6-F1
#
_cell.length_a   1.000
_cell.length_b   1.000
_cell.length_c   1.000
_cell.angle_alpha   90.00
_cell.angle_beta   90.00
_cell.angle_gamma   90.00
#
_symmetry.space_group_name_H-M   'P 1'
#
loop_
_entity.id
_entity.type
_entity.pdbx_description
1 polymer ?
#
loop_
_entity_poly.entity_id
_entity_poly.type
_entity_poly.pdbx_seq_one_letter_code
_entity_poly.pdbx_strand_id
1 'polypeptide(L)'
;MSQTEALTNPAAGAAEKPHDQRRLANAVWEPFLQFKLLMYMLGSTALVAVLLGTFLYFAFSDLITVFTGKAEASGYYGEMIEIQLVHLFRYCGALFVLYILLLAAVCIAYTHKLMGPLRPFSRHVDELTRGNYDHRVVLRKGDLDLYRDYAERLNALAVTLEMRENEARKQVEQNG
;
A
#
# COMPACT_ATOMS: atom_id res chain seq x y z
N MET A 1 -47.05 19.25 54.45
CA MET A 1 -47.51 18.10 53.64
C MET A 1 -47.77 18.63 52.24
N SER A 2 -47.09 18.31 51.15
CA SER A 2 -46.18 17.23 50.78
C SER A 2 -45.22 17.79 49.71
N GLN A 3 -43.92 17.49 49.76
CA GLN A 3 -42.98 17.77 48.67
C GLN A 3 -42.24 16.48 48.30
N THR A 4 -42.38 16.10 47.03
CA THR A 4 -41.31 15.65 46.12
C THR A 4 -40.22 14.74 46.70
N GLU A 5 -40.44 13.43 46.67
CA GLU A 5 -39.35 12.46 46.71
C GLU A 5 -38.83 12.22 45.29
N ALA A 6 -37.71 12.89 45.01
CA ALA A 6 -36.82 12.57 43.93
C ALA A 6 -35.64 11.74 44.48
N LEU A 7 -35.20 10.76 43.67
CA LEU A 7 -33.90 10.07 43.69
C LEU A 7 -33.73 9.03 44.82
N THR A 8 -33.50 7.75 44.52
CA THR A 8 -32.22 7.27 43.96
C THR A 8 -32.32 5.77 43.66
N ASN A 9 -31.94 5.34 42.47
CA ASN A 9 -31.55 3.95 42.21
C ASN A 9 -30.17 3.95 41.52
N PRO A 10 -29.10 3.44 42.16
CA PRO A 10 -27.76 3.39 41.60
C PRO A 10 -27.41 1.96 41.16
N ALA A 11 -27.52 1.66 39.87
CA ALA A 11 -26.96 0.47 39.20
C ALA A 11 -27.35 0.56 37.71
N ALA A 12 -26.53 0.28 36.71
CA ALA A 12 -25.22 -0.30 36.64
C ALA A 12 -24.66 0.06 35.25
N GLY A 13 -23.33 0.12 35.15
CA GLY A 13 -22.62 0.57 33.96
C GLY A 13 -22.91 -0.24 32.71
N ALA A 14 -23.42 0.43 31.69
CA ALA A 14 -23.21 0.01 30.31
C ALA A 14 -21.82 0.52 29.88
N ALA A 15 -20.80 -0.31 30.08
CA ALA A 15 -19.48 -0.08 29.54
C ALA A 15 -19.56 0.07 28.01
N GLU A 16 -19.31 1.28 27.49
CA GLU A 16 -19.03 1.52 26.08
C GLU A 16 -17.85 0.66 25.65
N LYS A 17 -18.12 -0.40 24.86
CA LYS A 17 -17.07 -1.16 24.21
C LYS A 17 -16.55 -0.37 22.99
N PRO A 18 -15.23 -0.30 22.77
CA PRO A 18 -14.64 0.63 21.82
C PRO A 18 -15.00 0.24 20.39
N HIS A 19 -15.78 1.08 19.72
CA HIS A 19 -16.23 0.94 18.33
C HIS A 19 -15.08 1.09 17.31
N ASP A 20 -13.88 1.50 17.75
CA ASP A 20 -12.72 1.75 16.89
C ASP A 20 -11.94 0.50 16.48
N GLN A 21 -11.92 -0.56 17.31
CA GLN A 21 -11.10 -1.75 17.02
C GLN A 21 -11.63 -2.57 15.83
N ARG A 22 -12.94 -2.51 15.55
CA ARG A 22 -13.56 -3.24 14.43
C ARG A 22 -13.32 -2.59 13.07
N ARG A 23 -13.12 -1.27 13.02
CA ARG A 23 -12.86 -0.55 11.76
C ARG A 23 -11.41 -0.69 11.29
N LEU A 24 -10.46 -0.75 12.22
CA LEU A 24 -9.06 -1.00 11.90
C LEU A 24 -8.84 -2.42 11.38
N ALA A 25 -9.47 -3.43 11.98
CA ALA A 25 -9.34 -4.82 11.53
C ALA A 25 -9.90 -5.05 10.11
N ASN A 26 -10.99 -4.38 9.75
CA ASN A 26 -11.60 -4.52 8.42
C ASN A 26 -10.89 -3.67 7.34
N ALA A 27 -10.21 -2.58 7.72
CA ALA A 27 -9.38 -1.79 6.81
C ALA A 27 -8.08 -2.51 6.41
N VAL A 28 -7.59 -3.41 7.28
CA VAL A 28 -6.37 -4.21 7.06
C VAL A 28 -6.65 -5.51 6.29
N TRP A 29 -7.92 -5.89 6.07
CA TRP A 29 -8.26 -7.20 5.48
C TRP A 29 -8.51 -7.19 3.95
N GLU A 30 -8.80 -6.03 3.32
CA GLU A 30 -8.91 -5.91 1.85
C GLU A 30 -7.58 -5.75 1.04
N PRO A 31 -6.33 -5.70 1.58
CA PRO A 31 -5.13 -5.36 0.80
C PRO A 31 -4.47 -6.59 0.12
N PHE A 32 -5.10 -7.77 0.13
CA PHE A 32 -4.43 -9.03 -0.23
C PHE A 32 -4.00 -9.11 -1.70
N LEU A 33 -4.72 -8.46 -2.63
CA LEU A 33 -4.36 -8.47 -4.05
C LEU A 33 -3.21 -7.50 -4.37
N GLN A 34 -3.07 -6.41 -3.61
CA GLN A 34 -1.99 -5.44 -3.75
C GLN A 34 -0.72 -5.79 -3.01
N PHE A 35 -0.83 -6.54 -1.92
CA PHE A 35 0.32 -7.20 -1.32
C PHE A 35 1.03 -8.08 -2.33
N LYS A 36 0.33 -8.67 -3.31
CA LYS A 36 0.95 -9.56 -4.28
C LYS A 36 1.96 -8.82 -5.18
N LEU A 37 1.56 -7.72 -5.83
CA LEU A 37 2.47 -6.94 -6.70
C LEU A 37 3.56 -6.23 -5.89
N LEU A 38 3.19 -5.67 -4.73
CA LEU A 38 4.12 -5.03 -3.80
C LEU A 38 5.17 -6.02 -3.29
N MET A 39 4.75 -7.21 -2.87
CA MET A 39 5.62 -8.26 -2.34
C MET A 39 6.46 -8.90 -3.45
N TYR A 40 5.96 -8.97 -4.69
CA TYR A 40 6.81 -9.34 -5.82
C TYR A 40 7.87 -8.27 -6.10
N MET A 41 7.54 -6.98 -6.10
CA MET A 41 8.50 -5.93 -6.40
C MET A 41 9.55 -5.76 -5.28
N LEU A 42 9.10 -5.78 -4.02
CA LEU A 42 9.95 -5.74 -2.83
C LEU A 42 10.78 -7.03 -2.71
N GLY A 43 10.15 -8.19 -2.95
CA GLY A 43 10.82 -9.48 -2.96
C GLY A 43 11.87 -9.57 -4.07
N SER A 44 11.60 -9.05 -5.27
CA SER A 44 12.57 -9.02 -6.36
C SER A 44 13.72 -8.06 -6.07
N THR A 45 13.47 -6.89 -5.48
CA THR A 45 14.55 -5.96 -5.10
C THR A 45 15.39 -6.53 -3.95
N ALA A 46 14.76 -7.15 -2.95
CA ALA A 46 15.47 -7.85 -1.88
C ALA A 46 16.28 -9.05 -2.41
N LEU A 47 15.75 -9.80 -3.37
CA LEU A 47 16.47 -10.90 -4.01
C LEU A 47 17.69 -10.39 -4.80
N VAL A 48 17.50 -9.39 -5.67
CA VAL A 48 18.61 -8.78 -6.43
C VAL A 48 19.67 -8.23 -5.50
N ALA A 49 19.25 -7.61 -4.40
CA ALA A 49 20.13 -7.12 -3.37
C ALA A 49 20.95 -8.20 -2.67
N VAL A 50 20.31 -9.31 -2.28
CA VAL A 50 21.02 -10.45 -1.68
C VAL A 50 22.00 -11.03 -2.68
N LEU A 51 21.59 -11.21 -3.94
CA LEU A 51 22.47 -11.69 -5.01
C LEU A 51 23.66 -10.75 -5.23
N LEU A 52 23.43 -9.44 -5.26
CA LEU A 52 24.48 -8.44 -5.41
C LEU A 52 25.42 -8.44 -4.20
N GLY A 53 24.88 -8.54 -2.98
CA GLY A 53 25.66 -8.62 -1.76
C GLY A 53 26.52 -9.89 -1.69
N THR A 54 25.96 -11.05 -2.07
CA THR A 54 26.70 -12.30 -2.18
C THR A 54 27.78 -12.22 -3.26
N PHE A 55 27.47 -11.63 -4.42
CA PHE A 55 28.44 -11.42 -5.50
C PHE A 55 29.58 -10.52 -5.04
N LEU A 56 29.29 -9.40 -4.37
CA LEU A 56 30.28 -8.51 -3.78
C LEU A 56 31.13 -9.25 -2.75
N TYR A 57 30.52 -10.06 -1.88
CA TYR A 57 31.25 -10.86 -0.91
C TYR A 57 32.27 -11.80 -1.57
N PHE A 58 31.86 -12.53 -2.61
CA PHE A 58 32.77 -13.39 -3.36
C PHE A 58 33.88 -12.59 -4.06
N ALA A 59 33.52 -11.53 -4.79
CA ALA A 59 34.47 -10.68 -5.48
C ALA A 59 35.51 -10.04 -4.54
N PHE A 60 35.08 -9.61 -3.35
CA PHE A 60 35.98 -9.11 -2.32
C PHE A 60 36.79 -10.23 -1.67
N SER A 61 36.23 -11.42 -1.43
CA SER A 61 36.98 -12.56 -0.89
C SER A 61 38.13 -12.98 -1.81
N ASP A 62 37.88 -13.05 -3.11
CA ASP A 62 38.90 -13.33 -4.13
C ASP A 62 39.97 -12.23 -4.15
N LEU A 63 39.54 -10.97 -4.05
CA LEU A 63 40.45 -9.83 -3.99
C LEU A 63 41.36 -9.92 -2.74
N ILE A 64 40.79 -10.21 -1.56
CA ILE A 64 41.55 -10.41 -0.32
C ILE A 64 42.56 -11.53 -0.53
N THR A 65 42.15 -12.70 -1.00
CA THR A 65 43.06 -13.86 -1.16
C THR A 65 44.23 -13.54 -2.10
N VAL A 66 43.99 -12.77 -3.17
CA VAL A 66 45.05 -12.31 -4.07
C VAL A 66 45.97 -11.29 -3.40
N PHE A 67 45.42 -10.38 -2.59
CA PHE A 67 46.21 -9.39 -1.85
C PHE A 67 47.00 -10.00 -0.70
N THR A 68 46.40 -10.88 0.11
CA THR A 68 47.06 -11.58 1.22
C THR A 68 48.09 -12.58 0.72
N GLY A 69 47.79 -13.33 -0.34
CA GLY A 69 48.75 -14.23 -1.00
C GLY A 69 49.97 -13.52 -1.60
N LYS A 70 49.85 -12.22 -1.93
CA LYS A 70 50.98 -11.35 -2.30
C LYS A 70 51.61 -10.63 -1.09
N ALA A 71 50.88 -10.48 0.01
CA ALA A 71 51.29 -9.78 1.22
C ALA A 71 51.95 -10.67 2.30
N GLU A 72 52.09 -11.97 2.06
CA GLU A 72 52.98 -12.86 2.84
C GLU A 72 54.44 -12.33 2.90
N ALA A 73 54.81 -11.37 2.04
CA ALA A 73 56.08 -10.64 2.13
C ALA A 73 56.09 -9.46 3.14
N SER A 74 54.95 -9.03 3.69
CA SER A 74 54.84 -7.91 4.64
C SER A 74 53.61 -8.02 5.58
N GLY A 75 53.68 -8.93 6.55
CA GLY A 75 52.60 -9.28 7.50
C GLY A 75 51.95 -8.15 8.33
N TYR A 76 52.43 -6.91 8.25
CA TYR A 76 51.82 -5.75 8.92
C TYR A 76 50.56 -5.23 8.21
N TYR A 77 50.47 -5.36 6.89
CA TYR A 77 49.34 -4.82 6.12
C TYR A 77 48.12 -5.75 6.10
N GLY A 78 48.31 -7.06 6.26
CA GLY A 78 47.23 -8.05 6.21
C GLY A 78 46.17 -7.84 7.30
N GLU A 79 46.60 -7.62 8.53
CA GLU A 79 45.72 -7.48 9.70
C GLU A 79 44.92 -6.15 9.66
N MET A 80 45.54 -5.05 9.19
CA MET A 80 44.83 -3.78 8.99
C MET A 80 43.77 -3.86 7.89
N ILE A 81 44.05 -4.58 6.80
CA ILE A 81 43.10 -4.76 5.68
C ILE A 81 41.88 -5.57 6.15
N GLU A 82 42.08 -6.63 6.93
CA GLU A 82 40.99 -7.46 7.44
C GLU A 82 40.03 -6.66 8.34
N ILE A 83 40.57 -5.90 9.30
CA ILE A 83 39.76 -5.08 10.21
C ILE A 83 38.98 -4.00 9.44
N GLN A 84 39.61 -3.35 8.47
CA GLN A 84 38.95 -2.30 7.68
C GLN A 84 37.85 -2.86 6.80
N LEU A 85 38.01 -4.08 6.29
CA LEU A 85 37.01 -4.74 5.47
C LEU A 85 35.77 -5.15 6.28
N VAL A 86 35.95 -5.67 7.49
CA VAL A 86 34.82 -5.99 8.39
C VAL A 86 34.00 -4.74 8.70
N HIS A 87 34.67 -3.60 8.93
CA HIS A 87 33.99 -2.33 9.14
C HIS A 87 33.24 -1.89 7.89
N LEU A 88 33.85 -1.97 6.70
CA LEU A 88 33.21 -1.64 5.43
C LEU A 88 31.95 -2.47 5.22
N PHE A 89 32.02 -3.79 5.41
CA PHE A 89 30.85 -4.67 5.28
C PHE A 89 29.75 -4.36 6.30
N ARG A 90 30.12 -4.06 7.55
CA ARG A 90 29.14 -3.71 8.59
C ARG A 90 28.42 -2.40 8.28
N TYR A 91 29.13 -1.35 7.87
CA TYR A 91 28.53 -0.06 7.54
C TYR A 91 27.74 -0.11 6.22
N CYS A 92 28.29 -0.77 5.19
CA CYS A 92 27.61 -0.95 3.91
C CYS A 92 26.35 -1.80 4.06
N GLY A 93 26.43 -2.89 4.83
CA GLY A 93 25.28 -3.73 5.17
C GLY A 93 24.22 -2.98 5.98
N ALA A 94 24.60 -2.18 6.97
CA ALA A 94 23.66 -1.36 7.74
C ALA A 94 22.95 -0.32 6.88
N LEU A 95 23.68 0.39 6.01
CA LEU A 95 23.09 1.32 5.04
C LEU A 95 22.18 0.60 4.05
N PHE A 96 22.54 -0.60 3.65
CA PHE A 96 21.76 -1.42 2.74
C PHE A 96 20.42 -1.85 3.35
N VAL A 97 20.43 -2.31 4.60
CA VAL A 97 19.20 -2.63 5.36
C VAL A 97 18.33 -1.38 5.54
N LEU A 98 18.93 -0.24 5.90
CA LEU A 98 18.21 1.03 6.01
C LEU A 98 17.56 1.41 4.68
N TYR A 99 18.26 1.23 3.56
CA TYR A 99 17.73 1.48 2.23
C TYR A 99 16.52 0.60 1.92
N ILE A 100 16.58 -0.71 2.22
CA ILE A 100 15.42 -1.61 2.06
C ILE A 100 14.23 -1.12 2.91
N LEU A 101 14.46 -0.73 4.17
CA LEU A 101 13.39 -0.26 5.04
C LEU A 101 12.73 1.03 4.52
N LEU A 102 13.54 1.98 4.04
CA LEU A 102 13.03 3.21 3.43
C LEU A 102 12.25 2.91 2.15
N LEU A 103 12.76 2.02 1.30
CA LEU A 103 12.09 1.60 0.07
C LEU A 103 10.73 0.96 0.40
N ALA A 104 10.69 0.05 1.38
CA ALA A 104 9.46 -0.56 1.86
C ALA A 104 8.46 0.50 2.36
N ALA A 105 8.91 1.47 3.16
CA ALA A 105 8.06 2.55 3.66
C ALA A 105 7.48 3.40 2.53
N VAL A 106 8.28 3.79 1.52
CA VAL A 106 7.83 4.55 0.35
C VAL A 106 6.82 3.74 -0.47
N CYS A 107 7.11 2.47 -0.71
CA CYS A 107 6.23 1.57 -1.44
C CYS A 107 4.87 1.41 -0.74
N ILE A 108 4.86 1.24 0.58
CA ILE A 108 3.63 1.18 1.38
C ILE A 108 2.85 2.51 1.29
N ALA A 109 3.52 3.64 1.50
CA ALA A 109 2.90 4.96 1.45
C ALA A 109 2.28 5.25 0.08
N TYR A 110 3.00 4.92 -1.00
CA TYR A 110 2.53 5.11 -2.37
C TYR A 110 1.33 4.20 -2.68
N THR A 111 1.37 2.94 -2.23
CA THR A 111 0.28 1.98 -2.43
C THR A 111 -1.00 2.42 -1.73
N HIS A 112 -0.90 2.89 -0.48
CA HIS A 112 -2.05 3.45 0.23
C HIS A 112 -2.63 4.68 -0.46
N LYS A 113 -1.77 5.57 -0.98
CA LYS A 113 -2.19 6.76 -1.72
C LYS A 113 -2.88 6.42 -3.05
N LEU A 114 -2.51 5.32 -3.70
CA LEU A 114 -3.13 4.87 -4.95
C LEU A 114 -4.43 4.08 -4.77
N MET A 115 -4.56 3.28 -3.70
CA MET A 115 -5.77 2.47 -3.44
C MET A 115 -6.99 3.28 -3.08
N GLY A 116 -6.81 4.28 -2.22
CA GLY A 116 -7.89 5.09 -1.69
C GLY A 116 -8.90 5.52 -2.75
N PRO A 117 -8.44 6.09 -3.88
CA PRO A 117 -9.34 6.55 -4.93
C PRO A 117 -9.95 5.45 -5.80
N LEU A 118 -9.49 4.18 -5.76
CA LEU A 118 -10.01 3.12 -6.65
C LEU A 118 -11.35 2.52 -6.20
N ARG A 119 -11.63 2.50 -4.89
CA ARG A 119 -12.86 1.90 -4.35
C ARG A 119 -14.15 2.60 -4.80
N PRO A 120 -14.22 3.94 -4.91
CA PRO A 120 -15.37 4.63 -5.51
C PRO A 120 -15.65 4.22 -6.96
N PHE A 121 -14.61 3.93 -7.77
CA PHE A 121 -14.80 3.52 -9.16
C PHE A 121 -15.46 2.15 -9.25
N SER A 122 -14.99 1.16 -8.48
CA SER A 122 -15.59 -0.18 -8.51
C SER A 122 -17.05 -0.14 -8.08
N ARG A 123 -17.36 0.60 -7.01
CA ARG A 123 -18.74 0.79 -6.56
C ARG A 123 -19.62 1.42 -7.63
N HIS A 124 -19.11 2.40 -8.38
CA HIS A 124 -19.90 3.03 -9.43
C HIS A 124 -20.15 2.09 -10.61
N VAL A 125 -19.16 1.29 -11.02
CA VAL A 125 -19.37 0.25 -12.04
C VAL A 125 -20.41 -0.77 -11.58
N ASP A 126 -20.39 -1.18 -10.31
CA ASP A 126 -21.39 -2.10 -9.75
C ASP A 126 -22.80 -1.49 -9.79
N GLU A 127 -22.96 -0.21 -9.46
CA GLU A 127 -24.24 0.51 -9.53
C GLU A 127 -24.74 0.65 -10.98
N LEU A 128 -23.87 0.98 -11.93
CA LEU A 128 -24.19 0.99 -13.36
C LEU A 128 -24.66 -0.39 -13.85
N THR A 129 -23.99 -1.45 -13.42
CA THR A 129 -24.35 -2.83 -13.80
C THR A 129 -25.71 -3.23 -13.23
N ARG A 130 -26.13 -2.63 -12.12
CA ARG A 130 -27.46 -2.80 -11.53
C ARG A 130 -28.54 -1.92 -12.17
N GLY A 131 -28.20 -1.12 -13.18
CA GLY A 131 -29.12 -0.19 -13.85
C GLY A 131 -29.35 1.12 -13.09
N ASN A 132 -28.56 1.40 -12.06
CA ASN A 132 -28.61 2.68 -11.35
C ASN A 132 -27.69 3.70 -12.04
N TYR A 133 -28.22 4.33 -13.09
CA TYR A 133 -27.47 5.31 -13.87
C TYR A 133 -27.37 6.68 -13.21
N ASP A 134 -28.08 6.96 -12.11
CA ASP A 134 -28.01 8.22 -11.37
C ASP A 134 -26.75 8.33 -10.50
N HIS A 135 -26.08 7.21 -10.25
CA HIS A 135 -24.86 7.22 -9.47
C HIS A 135 -23.77 8.03 -10.18
N ARG A 136 -22.96 8.78 -9.43
CA ARG A 136 -21.85 9.60 -9.95
C ARG A 136 -20.60 9.38 -9.12
N VAL A 137 -19.44 9.24 -9.77
CA VAL A 137 -18.14 9.22 -9.09
C VAL A 137 -17.75 10.64 -8.73
N VAL A 138 -17.55 10.92 -7.44
CA VAL A 138 -16.97 12.16 -6.94
C VAL A 138 -15.68 11.82 -6.19
N LEU A 139 -14.56 12.29 -6.71
CA LEU A 139 -13.25 12.13 -6.06
C LEU A 139 -13.05 13.15 -4.95
N ARG A 140 -12.23 12.81 -3.95
CA ARG A 140 -11.92 13.70 -2.83
C ARG A 140 -10.84 14.71 -3.27
N LYS A 141 -10.89 15.94 -2.72
CA LYS A 141 -9.81 16.94 -2.87
C LYS A 141 -8.50 16.35 -2.34
N GLY A 142 -7.60 15.93 -3.25
CA GLY A 142 -6.31 15.33 -2.93
C GLY A 142 -5.97 14.05 -3.72
N ASP A 143 -6.96 13.46 -4.39
CA ASP A 143 -6.73 12.32 -5.29
C ASP A 143 -5.99 12.80 -6.56
N LEU A 144 -5.11 11.95 -7.13
CA LEU A 144 -4.31 12.30 -8.32
C LEU A 144 -5.22 12.81 -9.46
N ASP A 145 -4.84 13.90 -10.13
CA ASP A 145 -5.60 14.48 -11.24
C ASP A 145 -5.89 13.47 -12.36
N LEU A 146 -5.03 12.47 -12.54
CA LEU A 146 -5.26 11.36 -13.48
C LEU A 146 -6.61 10.66 -13.22
N TYR A 147 -7.00 10.46 -11.96
CA TYR A 147 -8.26 9.82 -11.63
C TYR A 147 -9.48 10.70 -11.96
N ARG A 148 -9.32 12.02 -12.02
CA ARG A 148 -10.42 12.93 -12.38
C ARG A 148 -10.87 12.71 -13.82
N ASP A 149 -9.94 12.58 -14.76
CA ASP A 149 -10.28 12.28 -16.17
C ASP A 149 -11.04 10.95 -16.28
N TYR A 150 -10.61 9.92 -15.57
CA TYR A 150 -11.33 8.64 -15.54
C TYR A 150 -12.73 8.75 -14.93
N ALA A 151 -12.90 9.51 -13.85
CA ALA A 151 -14.22 9.69 -13.24
C ALA A 151 -15.16 10.49 -14.13
N GLU A 152 -14.66 11.51 -14.82
CA GLU A 152 -15.44 12.28 -15.79
C GLU A 152 -15.90 11.39 -16.96
N ARG A 153 -15.01 10.55 -17.51
CA ARG A 153 -15.38 9.57 -18.56
C ARG A 153 -16.42 8.56 -18.07
N LEU A 154 -16.31 8.07 -16.84
CA LEU A 154 -17.25 7.10 -16.28
C LEU A 154 -18.63 7.74 -16.05
N ASN A 155 -18.66 8.96 -15.54
CA ASN A 155 -19.89 9.74 -15.39
C ASN A 155 -20.54 10.04 -16.76
N ALA A 156 -19.74 10.37 -17.79
CA ALA A 156 -20.25 10.57 -19.15
C ALA A 156 -20.84 9.28 -19.76
N LEU A 157 -20.24 8.12 -19.46
CA LEU A 157 -20.78 6.82 -19.84
C LEU A 157 -22.14 6.55 -19.17
N ALA A 158 -22.27 6.86 -17.87
CA ALA A 158 -23.53 6.72 -17.15
C ALA A 158 -24.66 7.54 -17.79
N VAL A 159 -24.38 8.80 -18.15
CA VAL A 159 -25.34 9.68 -18.85
C VAL A 159 -25.75 9.08 -20.20
N THR A 160 -24.80 8.52 -20.95
CA THR A 160 -25.10 7.91 -22.27
C THR A 160 -25.99 6.68 -22.14
N LEU A 161 -25.77 5.85 -21.12
CA LEU A 161 -26.57 4.67 -20.86
C LEU A 161 -27.99 5.04 -20.38
N GLU A 162 -28.10 6.04 -19.51
CA GLU A 162 -29.37 6.59 -19.03
C GLU A 162 -30.24 7.10 -20.19
N MET A 163 -29.64 7.87 -21.13
CA MET A 163 -30.35 8.37 -22.31
C MET A 163 -30.89 7.22 -23.18
N ARG A 164 -30.06 6.20 -23.44
CA ARG A 164 -30.47 5.04 -24.25
C ARG A 164 -31.57 4.21 -23.60
N GLU A 165 -31.52 4.01 -22.28
CA GLU A 165 -32.59 3.29 -21.58
C GLU A 165 -33.91 4.06 -21.66
N ASN A 166 -33.86 5.39 -21.47
CA ASN A 166 -35.04 6.25 -21.56
C ASN A 166 -35.64 6.27 -22.97
N GLU A 167 -34.80 6.29 -24.02
CA GLU A 167 -35.25 6.15 -25.40
C GLU A 167 -35.91 4.79 -25.66
N ALA A 168 -35.32 3.70 -25.18
CA ALA A 168 -35.88 2.36 -25.31
C ALA A 168 -37.23 2.23 -24.60
N ARG A 169 -37.38 2.78 -23.38
CA ARG A 169 -38.66 2.79 -22.65
C ARG A 169 -39.75 3.53 -23.41
N LYS A 170 -39.46 4.71 -23.95
CA LYS A 170 -40.42 5.49 -24.75
C LYS A 170 -40.88 4.76 -26.01
N GLN A 171 -39.99 4.00 -26.67
CA GLN A 171 -40.36 3.20 -27.84
C GLN A 171 -41.28 2.04 -27.50
N VAL A 172 -41.12 1.43 -26.32
CA VAL A 172 -42.03 0.37 -25.84
C VAL A 172 -43.41 0.94 -25.54
N GLU A 173 -43.48 2.10 -24.87
CA GLU A 173 -44.76 2.76 -24.55
C GLU A 173 -45.53 3.26 -25.79
N GLN A 174 -44.84 3.54 -26.90
CA GLN A 174 -45.48 3.97 -28.16
C GLN A 174 -45.99 2.80 -29.02
N ASN A 175 -45.50 1.58 -28.77
CA ASN A 175 -45.79 0.39 -29.59
C ASN A 175 -46.70 -0.64 -28.87
N GLY A 176 -47.04 -0.42 -27.59
CA GLY A 176 -47.96 -1.25 -26.79
C GLY A 176 -49.31 -0.59 -26.60
#